data_AF-A0A7C3Q8R8-F1
#
_entry.id   AF-A0A7C3Q8R8-F1
#
_cell.length_a   1.000
_cell.length_b   1.000
_cell.length_c   1.000
_cell.angle_alpha   90.00
_cell.angle_beta   90.00
_cell.angle_gamma   90.00
#
_symmetry.space_group_name_H-M   'P 1'
#
loop_
_entity.id
_entity.type
_entity.pdbx_description
1 polymer ?
#
loop_
_entity_poly.entity_id
_entity_poly.type
_entity_poly.pdbx_seq_one_letter_code
_entity_poly.pdbx_strand_id
1 'polypeptide(L)'
;MIFCNERDEITEGTISNIIIRRQGHFFTPPVECGLLPGMARQMLIEGRRISEEVLTAADLYDAESIYFVNSVRGLVEVRIATP
;
A
#
# COMPACT_ATOMS: atom_id res chain seq x y z
N MET A 1 4.50 -9.60 -5.17
CA MET A 1 3.16 -10.20 -5.02
C MET A 1 2.41 -9.39 -3.99
N ILE A 2 1.10 -9.19 -4.20
CA ILE A 2 0.19 -8.47 -3.31
C ILE A 2 -0.96 -9.43 -3.01
N PHE A 3 -1.46 -9.41 -1.78
CA PHE A 3 -2.58 -10.23 -1.35
C PHE A 3 -3.82 -9.39 -1.11
N CYS A 4 -4.98 -10.01 -1.26
CA CYS A 4 -6.27 -9.44 -0.89
C CYS A 4 -6.92 -10.31 0.18
N ASN A 5 -7.80 -9.72 0.98
CA ASN A 5 -8.64 -10.44 1.93
C ASN A 5 -9.89 -11.02 1.25
N GLU A 6 -10.80 -11.60 2.04
CA GLU A 6 -12.04 -12.22 1.56
C GLU A 6 -13.07 -11.23 0.98
N ARG A 7 -12.83 -9.93 1.11
CA ARG A 7 -13.66 -8.84 0.59
C ARG A 7 -13.05 -8.19 -0.66
N ASP A 8 -12.02 -8.82 -1.24
CA ASP A 8 -11.24 -8.30 -2.38
C ASP A 8 -10.50 -6.97 -2.08
N GLU A 9 -10.32 -6.64 -0.80
CA GLU A 9 -9.55 -5.48 -0.35
C GLU A 9 -8.07 -5.87 -0.25
N ILE A 10 -7.20 -5.00 -0.72
CA ILE A 10 -5.76 -5.19 -0.66
C ILE A 10 -5.30 -5.18 0.80
N THR A 11 -4.44 -6.13 1.15
CA THR A 11 -3.78 -6.18 2.45
C THR A 11 -2.36 -5.63 2.34
N GLU A 12 -1.41 -6.47 1.94
CA GLU A 12 0.00 -6.14 1.84
C GLU A 12 0.73 -7.08 0.88
N GLY A 13 2.04 -6.84 0.71
CA GLY A 13 2.95 -7.80 0.08
C GLY A 13 3.59 -8.71 1.13
N THR A 14 4.27 -9.77 0.68
CA THR A 14 4.86 -10.80 1.57
C THR A 14 5.79 -10.23 2.66
N ILE A 15 6.50 -9.13 2.38
CA ILE A 15 7.49 -8.52 3.28
C ILE A 15 7.41 -6.99 3.31
N SER A 16 6.24 -6.42 2.94
CA SER A 16 6.09 -4.97 2.75
C SER A 16 4.64 -4.54 2.77
N ASN A 17 4.35 -3.38 3.32
CA ASN A 17 3.07 -2.73 3.07
C ASN A 17 3.07 -2.05 1.70
N ILE A 18 1.87 -1.75 1.20
CA ILE A 18 1.66 -1.08 -0.09
C ILE A 18 1.13 0.34 0.10
N ILE A 19 1.62 1.25 -0.73
CA ILE A 19 1.14 2.61 -0.85
C ILE A 19 0.85 2.87 -2.33
N ILE A 20 -0.27 3.51 -2.64
CA ILE A 20 -0.53 4.06 -3.96
C ILE A 20 -0.50 5.58 -3.91
N ARG A 21 -0.19 6.20 -5.06
CA ARG A 21 -0.41 7.61 -5.29
C ARG A 21 -1.57 7.78 -6.26
N ARG A 22 -2.56 8.58 -5.91
CA ARG A 22 -3.72 8.89 -6.73
C ARG A 22 -4.12 10.34 -6.51
N GLN A 23 -4.27 11.10 -7.60
CA GLN A 23 -4.59 12.53 -7.58
C GLN A 23 -3.64 13.34 -6.70
N GLY A 24 -2.34 13.05 -6.78
CA GLY A 24 -1.30 13.69 -5.97
C GLY A 24 -1.31 13.35 -4.46
N HIS A 25 -2.21 12.48 -4.00
CA HIS A 25 -2.30 12.03 -2.60
C HIS A 25 -1.84 10.58 -2.45
N PHE A 26 -1.40 10.21 -1.25
CA PHE A 26 -0.88 8.87 -0.97
C PHE A 26 -1.82 8.11 -0.03
N PHE A 27 -2.10 6.85 -0.39
CA PHE A 27 -3.04 6.00 0.33
C PHE A 27 -2.44 4.63 0.62
N THR A 28 -2.79 4.04 1.76
CA THR A 28 -2.42 2.68 2.15
C THR A 28 -3.64 1.98 2.75
N PRO A 29 -3.80 0.65 2.59
CA PRO A 29 -4.92 -0.06 3.20
C PRO A 29 -4.90 0.05 4.74
N PRO A 30 -6.05 0.23 5.42
CA PRO A 30 -6.14 0.26 6.88
C PRO A 30 -5.88 -1.13 7.48
N VAL A 31 -5.43 -1.21 8.73
CA VAL A 31 -5.05 -2.49 9.37
C VAL A 31 -6.21 -3.49 9.45
N GLU A 32 -7.44 -3.00 9.46
CA GLU A 32 -8.70 -3.75 9.42
C GLU A 32 -8.87 -4.58 8.13
N CYS A 33 -8.11 -4.28 7.08
CA CYS A 33 -8.03 -5.12 5.89
C CYS A 33 -7.24 -6.42 6.15
N GLY A 34 -6.53 -6.55 7.28
CA GLY A 34 -5.81 -7.77 7.65
C GLY A 34 -4.33 -7.78 7.26
N LEU A 35 -3.65 -6.65 7.42
CA LEU A 35 -2.20 -6.50 7.20
C LEU A 35 -1.44 -6.16 8.49
N LEU A 36 -0.13 -6.39 8.47
CA LEU A 36 0.75 -5.97 9.54
C LEU A 36 0.84 -4.43 9.65
N PRO A 37 0.76 -3.86 10.87
CA PRO A 37 1.00 -2.45 11.11
C PRO A 37 2.51 -2.13 11.01
N GLY A 38 3.06 -2.18 9.80
CA GLY A 38 4.50 -2.05 9.59
C GLY A 38 5.02 -0.69 10.06
N MET A 39 6.15 -0.71 10.80
CA MET A 39 6.72 0.50 11.42
C MET A 39 6.96 1.64 10.42
N ALA A 40 7.51 1.36 9.24
CA ALA A 40 7.74 2.38 8.21
C ALA A 40 6.43 2.98 7.66
N ARG A 41 5.37 2.17 7.51
CA ARG A 41 4.03 2.64 7.15
C ARG A 41 3.47 3.54 8.25
N GLN A 42 3.56 3.12 9.50
CA GLN A 42 3.04 3.88 10.65
C GLN A 42 3.72 5.25 10.78
N MET A 43 5.05 5.33 10.62
CA MET A 43 5.78 6.60 10.64
C MET A 43 5.30 7.58 9.54
N LEU A 44 4.90 7.06 8.37
CA LEU A 44 4.36 7.89 7.28
C LEU A 44 2.94 8.40 7.59
N ILE A 45 2.11 7.60 8.26
CA ILE A 45 0.77 8.00 8.71
C ILE A 45 0.87 9.06 9.80
N GLU A 46 1.69 8.83 10.83
CA GLU A 46 1.91 9.77 11.94
C GLU A 46 2.50 11.10 11.43
N GLY A 47 3.40 11.02 10.45
CA GLY A 47 3.95 12.17 9.75
C GLY A 47 2.98 12.86 8.78
N ARG A 48 1.72 12.41 8.68
CA ARG A 48 0.67 12.91 7.78
C ARG A 48 1.09 12.94 6.31
N ARG A 49 1.95 12.00 5.90
CA ARG A 49 2.45 11.89 4.52
C ARG A 49 1.58 10.97 3.67
N ILE A 50 0.89 10.02 4.31
CA ILE A 50 -0.04 9.09 3.68
C ILE A 50 -1.31 9.00 4.54
N SER A 51 -2.44 8.67 3.94
CA SER A 51 -3.72 8.43 4.62
C SER A 51 -4.15 6.97 4.45
N GLU A 52 -4.98 6.48 5.36
CA GLU A 52 -5.57 5.15 5.22
C GLU A 52 -6.82 5.21 4.34
N GLU A 53 -6.93 4.27 3.40
CA GLU A 53 -8.10 4.09 2.55
C GLU A 53 -8.18 2.62 2.13
N VAL A 54 -9.39 2.04 2.10
CA VAL A 54 -9.57 0.69 1.57
C VAL A 54 -9.25 0.70 0.08
N LEU A 55 -8.31 -0.14 -0.34
CA LEU A 55 -7.86 -0.23 -1.74
C LEU A 55 -8.26 -1.56 -2.34
N THR A 56 -8.54 -1.57 -3.63
CA THR A 56 -8.84 -2.75 -4.45
C THR A 56 -7.80 -2.93 -5.55
N ALA A 57 -7.82 -4.08 -6.22
CA ALA A 57 -6.94 -4.31 -7.38
C ALA A 57 -7.13 -3.26 -8.48
N ALA A 58 -8.36 -2.75 -8.68
CA ALA A 58 -8.65 -1.69 -9.65
C ALA A 58 -7.89 -0.40 -9.32
N ASP A 59 -7.80 -0.04 -8.04
CA ASP A 59 -7.07 1.14 -7.59
C ASP A 59 -5.57 1.07 -7.91
N LEU A 60 -5.00 -0.12 -8.04
CA LEU A 60 -3.61 -0.28 -8.46
C LEU A 60 -3.42 0.06 -9.95
N TYR A 61 -4.40 -0.28 -10.79
CA TYR A 61 -4.35 0.04 -12.22
C TYR A 61 -4.61 1.52 -12.49
N ASP A 62 -5.42 2.16 -11.65
CA ASP A 62 -5.75 3.59 -11.74
C ASP A 62 -4.74 4.51 -11.00
N ALA A 63 -3.79 3.94 -10.26
CA ALA A 63 -2.79 4.70 -9.52
C ALA A 63 -1.77 5.38 -10.45
N GLU A 64 -1.37 6.61 -10.09
CA GLU A 64 -0.26 7.32 -10.74
C GLU A 64 1.07 6.58 -10.51
N SER A 65 1.24 6.03 -9.31
CA SER A 65 2.40 5.22 -8.94
C SER A 65 2.09 4.31 -7.75
N ILE A 66 2.81 3.20 -7.65
CA ILE A 66 2.68 2.21 -6.59
C ILE A 66 4.02 2.06 -5.89
N TYR A 67 3.99 1.89 -4.57
CA TYR A 67 5.17 1.72 -3.76
C TYR A 67 5.01 0.54 -2.80
N PHE A 68 6.11 -0.17 -2.59
CA PHE A 68 6.29 -0.97 -1.39
C PHE A 68 7.06 -0.19 -0.33
N VAL A 69 6.70 -0.42 0.92
CA VAL A 69 7.37 0.18 2.06
C VAL A 69 7.65 -0.88 3.13
N ASN A 70 8.88 -0.87 3.64
CA ASN A 70 9.24 -1.54 4.89
C ASN A 70 10.43 -0.82 5.55
N SER A 71 10.71 -1.16 6.81
CA SER A 71 11.75 -0.47 7.60
C SER A 71 13.19 -0.76 7.16
N VAL A 72 13.40 -1.77 6.31
CA VAL A 72 14.74 -2.16 5.84
C VAL A 72 15.10 -1.44 4.54
N ARG A 73 14.16 -1.38 3.60
CA ARG A 73 14.37 -0.84 2.25
C ARG A 73 13.79 0.56 2.06
N GLY A 74 12.99 1.03 3.01
CA GLY A 74 12.26 2.29 2.87
C GLY A 74 11.17 2.18 1.79
N LEU A 75 10.90 3.30 1.13
CA LEU A 75 9.92 3.41 0.06
C LEU A 75 10.56 3.03 -1.29
N VAL A 76 10.00 2.03 -1.96
CA VAL A 76 10.47 1.53 -3.25
C VAL A 76 9.32 1.58 -4.24
N GLU A 77 9.48 2.34 -5.32
CA GLU A 77 8.50 2.37 -6.41
C GLU A 77 8.49 1.03 -7.16
N VAL A 78 7.30 0.51 -7.43
CA VAL A 78 7.08 -0.78 -8.09
C VAL A 78 6.09 -0.65 -9.24
N ARG A 79 6.12 -1.63 -10.14
CA ARG A 79 5.19 -1.73 -11.27
C ARG A 79 4.50 -3.07 -11.25
N ILE A 80 3.26 -3.10 -11.72
CA ILE A 80 2.55 -4.35 -11.99
C ILE A 80 3.25 -5.00 -13.19
N ALA A 81 3.73 -6.23 -13.00
CA ALA A 81 4.25 -7.00 -14.12
C ALA A 81 3.07 -7.36 -15.03
N THR A 82 3.14 -6.95 -16.30
CA THR A 82 2.26 -7.49 -17.33
C THR A 82 2.62 -8.96 -17.54
N PRO A 83 1.63 -9.86 -17.70
CA PRO A 83 1.91 -11.25 -18.06
C PRO A 83 2.71 -11.38 -19.36
#